data_AF-A0A8T1B8Y4-F1
#
_entry.id   AF-A0A8T1B8Y4-F1
#
_cell.length_a   1.000
_cell.length_b   1.000
_cell.length_c   1.000
_cell.angle_alpha   90.00
_cell.angle_beta   90.00
_cell.angle_gamma   90.00
#
_symmetry.space_group_name_H-M   'P 1'
#
loop_
_entity.id
_entity.type
_entity.pdbx_description
1 polymer ?
#
loop_
_entity_poly.entity_id
_entity_poly.type
_entity_poly.pdbx_seq_one_letter_code
_entity_poly.pdbx_strand_id
1 'polypeptide(L)'
;MARWLSFFAEYNFRVEYKPAKLKVLADALSRRPEYELAHITRVTTDLYDQIRMAYRKDESLASLVRFLAAGKAAKSEWLSPRQWSRLHRYEWQRSTRAVTASL
;
A
#
# COMPACT_ATOMS: atom_id res chain seq x y z
N MET A 1 14.89 -14.21 9.41
CA MET A 1 15.11 -12.79 9.75
C MET A 1 15.77 -11.99 8.63
N ALA A 2 16.79 -12.54 7.96
CA ALA A 2 17.59 -11.83 6.95
C ALA A 2 16.79 -11.10 5.85
N ARG A 3 15.68 -11.67 5.38
CA ARG A 3 14.82 -11.06 4.34
C ARG A 3 14.13 -9.76 4.75
N TRP A 4 13.99 -9.50 6.05
CA TRP A 4 13.29 -8.31 6.58
C TRP A 4 14.23 -7.20 7.04
N LEU A 5 15.55 -7.45 7.06
CA LEU A 5 16.52 -6.47 7.59
C LEU A 5 16.58 -5.19 6.77
N SER A 6 16.51 -5.27 5.44
CA SER A 6 16.50 -4.08 4.57
C SER A 6 15.24 -3.22 4.79
N PHE A 7 14.09 -3.85 5.04
CA PHE A 7 12.85 -3.15 5.35
C PHE A 7 12.90 -2.46 6.71
N PHE A 8 13.45 -3.15 7.72
CA PHE A 8 13.58 -2.59 9.06
C PHE A 8 14.59 -1.44 9.15
N ALA A 9 15.63 -1.42 8.30
CA ALA A 9 16.62 -0.35 8.27
C ALA A 9 16.05 1.03 7.88
N GLU A 10 14.87 1.08 7.26
CA GLU A 10 14.19 2.34 6.94
C GLU A 10 13.53 3.01 8.15
N TYR A 11 13.34 2.28 9.25
CA TYR A 11 12.61 2.74 10.42
C TYR A 11 13.51 2.82 11.66
N ASN A 12 13.43 3.93 12.39
CA ASN A 12 14.09 4.08 13.67
C ASN A 12 13.23 3.48 14.79
N PHE A 13 13.30 2.16 14.99
CA PHE A 13 12.59 1.48 16.07
C PHE A 13 13.54 0.80 17.05
N ARG A 14 13.06 0.62 18.28
CA ARG A 14 13.75 -0.15 19.31
C ARG A 14 12.93 -1.40 19.61
N VAL A 15 13.59 -2.53 19.67
CA VAL A 15 12.94 -3.80 19.99
C VAL A 15 12.80 -3.89 21.51
N GLU A 16 11.58 -3.75 22.00
CA GLU A 16 11.26 -3.90 23.42
C GLU A 16 10.33 -5.10 23.63
N TYR A 17 10.70 -5.96 24.58
CA TYR A 17 9.82 -7.03 25.01
C TYR A 17 8.70 -6.47 25.88
N LYS A 18 7.44 -6.60 25.43
CA LYS A 18 6.26 -6.31 26.24
C LYS A 18 5.71 -7.61 26.86
N PRO A 19 5.57 -7.71 28.18
CA PRO A 19 4.99 -8.89 28.84
C PRO A 19 3.50 -9.04 28.52
N ALA A 20 2.99 -10.27 28.62
CA ALA A 20 1.65 -10.67 28.16
C ALA A 20 0.50 -9.79 28.68
N LYS A 21 0.58 -9.30 29.92
CA LYS A 21 -0.45 -8.42 30.52
C LYS A 21 -0.65 -7.10 29.77
N LEU A 22 0.38 -6.62 29.06
CA LEU A 22 0.30 -5.41 28.22
C LEU A 22 -0.03 -5.72 26.76
N LYS A 23 -0.07 -7.00 26.37
CA LYS A 23 -0.38 -7.45 25.02
C LYS A 23 -1.88 -7.65 24.78
N VAL A 24 -2.74 -7.45 25.78
CA VAL A 24 -4.19 -7.69 25.72
C VAL A 24 -4.84 -7.02 24.51
N LEU A 25 -4.46 -5.77 24.18
CA LEU A 25 -5.00 -5.08 23.01
C LEU A 25 -4.54 -5.70 21.68
N ALA A 26 -3.22 -5.92 21.53
CA ALA A 26 -2.65 -6.50 20.32
C ALA A 26 -3.16 -7.93 20.08
N ASP A 27 -3.29 -8.68 21.16
CA ASP A 27 -3.78 -10.04 21.19
C ASP A 27 -5.29 -10.11 20.90
N ALA A 28 -6.10 -9.22 21.50
CA ALA A 28 -7.53 -9.10 21.19
C ALA A 28 -7.78 -8.69 19.72
N LEU A 29 -6.94 -7.83 19.14
CA LEU A 29 -7.01 -7.46 17.72
C LEU A 29 -6.55 -8.60 16.81
N SER A 30 -5.49 -9.32 17.20
CA SER A 30 -4.95 -10.45 16.42
C SER A 30 -5.88 -11.67 16.45
N ARG A 31 -6.62 -11.89 17.54
CA ARG A 31 -7.52 -13.03 17.73
C ARG A 31 -8.95 -12.77 17.27
N ARG A 32 -9.19 -11.89 16.30
CA ARG A 32 -10.53 -11.74 15.70
C ARG A 32 -10.67 -12.67 14.47
N PRO A 33 -11.10 -13.94 14.64
CA PRO A 33 -11.28 -14.86 13.52
C PRO A 33 -12.45 -14.45 12.61
N GLU A 34 -13.39 -13.66 13.14
CA GLU A 34 -14.58 -13.15 12.45
C GLU A 34 -14.34 -11.81 11.75
N TYR A 35 -13.13 -11.25 11.85
CA TYR A 35 -12.76 -10.07 11.08
C TYR A 35 -12.44 -10.48 9.63
N GLU A 36 -13.50 -10.85 8.91
CA GLU A 36 -13.54 -10.63 7.48
C GLU A 36 -13.19 -9.14 7.26
N LEU A 37 -11.95 -8.87 6.86
CA LEU A 37 -11.46 -7.57 6.42
C LEU A 37 -12.39 -6.88 5.40
N ALA A 38 -13.36 -7.63 4.84
CA ALA A 38 -14.46 -7.18 3.99
C ALA A 38 -15.34 -6.07 4.58
N HIS A 39 -15.39 -5.87 5.91
CA HIS A 39 -16.26 -4.82 6.50
C HIS A 39 -15.60 -3.45 6.68
N ILE A 40 -14.28 -3.31 6.56
CA ILE A 40 -13.61 -1.99 6.50
C ILE A 40 -13.28 -1.58 5.06
N THR A 41 -13.25 -2.51 4.11
CA THR A 41 -12.87 -2.18 2.71
C THR A 41 -13.90 -1.37 1.96
N ARG A 42 -15.15 -1.29 2.46
CA ARG A 42 -16.23 -0.59 1.78
C ARG A 42 -16.71 0.58 2.62
N VAL A 43 -15.91 1.64 2.57
CA VAL A 43 -16.36 2.99 2.91
C VAL A 43 -17.54 3.30 1.98
N THR A 44 -18.77 3.21 2.50
CA THR A 44 -20.02 3.52 1.78
C THR A 44 -20.23 5.01 1.56
N THR A 45 -19.29 5.84 2.01
CA THR A 45 -19.32 7.28 1.78
C THR A 45 -18.61 7.66 0.49
N ASP A 46 -19.04 8.79 -0.08
CA ASP A 46 -18.42 9.49 -1.23
C ASP A 46 -16.94 9.85 -0.99
N LEU A 47 -16.37 9.54 0.18
CA LEU A 47 -14.99 9.83 0.55
C LEU A 47 -13.98 9.28 -0.46
N TYR A 48 -14.19 8.08 -0.99
CA TYR A 48 -13.28 7.50 -1.99
C TYR A 48 -13.27 8.32 -3.28
N ASP A 49 -14.46 8.73 -3.74
CA ASP A 49 -14.61 9.55 -4.94
C ASP A 49 -14.09 10.97 -4.71
N GLN A 50 -14.31 11.56 -3.52
CA GLN A 50 -13.73 12.85 -3.13
C GLN A 50 -12.21 12.82 -3.13
N ILE A 51 -11.59 11.79 -2.54
CA ILE A 51 -10.13 11.61 -2.55
C ILE A 51 -9.63 11.46 -3.99
N ARG A 52 -10.30 10.65 -4.81
CA ARG A 52 -9.95 10.46 -6.21
C ARG A 52 -10.02 11.77 -7.01
N MET A 53 -11.04 12.59 -6.74
CA MET A 53 -11.20 13.90 -7.38
C MET A 53 -10.19 14.92 -6.88
N ALA A 54 -9.82 14.89 -5.59
CA ALA A 54 -8.76 15.73 -5.05
C ALA A 54 -7.41 15.45 -5.73
N TYR A 55 -7.05 14.18 -5.94
CA TYR A 55 -5.82 13.82 -6.65
C TYR A 55 -5.80 14.22 -8.13
N ARG A 56 -6.96 14.32 -8.78
CA ARG A 56 -7.05 14.84 -10.16
C ARG A 56 -6.83 16.36 -10.24
N LYS A 57 -7.18 17.09 -9.17
CA LYS A 57 -7.02 18.55 -9.09
C LYS A 57 -5.59 18.95 -8.70
N ASP A 58 -4.87 18.09 -8.00
CA ASP A 58 -3.47 18.31 -7.65
C ASP A 58 -2.56 18.17 -8.89
N GLU A 59 -1.91 19.27 -9.27
CA GLU A 59 -1.05 19.36 -10.45
C GLU A 59 0.15 18.39 -10.38
N SER A 60 0.62 18.06 -9.17
CA SER A 60 1.74 17.15 -8.97
C SER A 60 1.38 15.67 -9.10
N LEU A 61 0.10 15.33 -8.90
CA LEU A 61 -0.41 13.96 -8.87
C LEU A 61 -1.31 13.63 -10.06
N ALA A 62 -1.83 14.63 -10.77
CA ALA A 62 -2.70 14.45 -11.93
C ALA A 62 -2.05 13.59 -13.02
N SER A 63 -0.75 13.77 -13.31
CA SER A 63 -0.03 12.96 -14.31
C SER A 63 0.08 11.49 -13.89
N LEU A 64 0.33 11.22 -12.59
CA LEU A 64 0.36 9.87 -12.02
C LEU A 64 -1.00 9.19 -12.06
N VAL A 65 -2.07 9.90 -11.68
CA VAL A 65 -3.44 9.35 -11.73
C VAL A 65 -3.84 9.03 -13.17
N ARG A 66 -3.49 9.87 -14.14
CA ARG A 66 -3.74 9.62 -15.57
C ARG A 66 -2.96 8.41 -16.07
N PHE A 67 -1.69 8.29 -15.71
CA PHE A 67 -0.84 7.15 -16.04
C PHE A 67 -1.44 5.84 -15.50
N LEU A 68 -1.80 5.81 -14.21
CA LEU A 68 -2.40 4.63 -13.58
C LEU A 68 -3.77 4.29 -14.15
N ALA A 69 -4.57 5.29 -14.54
CA ALA A 69 -5.87 5.07 -15.18
C ALA A 69 -5.75 4.53 -16.61
N ALA A 70 -4.69 4.86 -17.34
CA ALA A 70 -4.46 4.40 -18.71
C ALA A 70 -3.98 2.94 -18.80
N GLY A 71 -3.48 2.36 -17.70
CA GLY A 71 -3.10 0.96 -17.62
C GLY A 71 -2.10 0.55 -18.71
N LYS A 72 -2.49 -0.37 -19.60
CA LYS A 72 -1.62 -0.87 -20.69
C LYS A 72 -1.35 0.16 -21.81
N ALA A 73 -2.15 1.21 -21.89
CA ALA A 73 -1.93 2.31 -22.84
C ALA A 73 -1.05 3.43 -22.26
N ALA A 74 -0.58 3.26 -21.01
CA ALA A 74 0.20 4.26 -20.33
C ALA A 74 1.61 4.35 -20.93
N LYS A 75 2.01 5.55 -21.36
CA LYS A 75 3.36 5.81 -21.87
C LYS A 75 4.26 6.34 -20.75
N SER A 76 5.50 5.87 -20.71
CA SER A 76 6.52 6.30 -19.74
C SER A 76 6.82 7.80 -19.82
N GLU A 77 6.66 8.38 -21.01
CA GLU A 77 6.86 9.80 -21.31
C GLU A 77 5.85 10.74 -20.61
N TRP A 78 4.74 10.21 -20.10
CA TRP A 78 3.72 11.02 -19.40
C TRP A 78 4.10 11.37 -17.96
N LEU A 79 5.19 10.81 -17.45
CA LEU A 79 5.67 11.00 -16.09
C LEU A 79 7.02 11.70 -16.09
N SER A 80 7.22 12.58 -15.09
CA SER A 80 8.55 13.14 -14.86
C SER A 80 9.55 12.06 -14.42
N PRO A 81 10.87 12.24 -14.65
CA PRO A 81 11.89 11.28 -14.23
C PRO A 81 11.81 10.90 -12.75
N ARG A 82 11.43 11.86 -11.88
CA ARG A 82 11.24 11.63 -10.45
C ARG A 82 10.02 10.76 -10.15
N GLN A 83 8.90 10.99 -10.85
CA GLN A 83 7.70 10.16 -10.73
C GLN A 83 7.96 8.74 -11.24
N TRP A 84 8.67 8.61 -12.37
CA TRP A 84 9.07 7.33 -12.93
C TRP A 84 9.95 6.54 -11.96
N SER A 85 11.00 7.16 -11.41
CA SER A 85 11.88 6.52 -10.41
C SER A 85 11.11 6.04 -9.18
N ARG A 86 10.14 6.82 -8.68
CA ARG A 86 9.29 6.41 -7.55
C ARG A 86 8.40 5.23 -7.92
N LEU A 87 7.80 5.25 -9.10
CA LEU A 87 6.92 4.17 -9.57
C LEU A 87 7.71 2.86 -9.71
N HIS A 88 8.88 2.90 -10.36
CA HIS A 88 9.81 1.77 -10.46
C HIS A 88 10.23 1.19 -9.10
N ARG A 89 10.46 2.07 -8.10
CA ARG A 89 10.81 1.64 -6.74
C ARG A 89 9.70 0.81 -6.07
N TYR A 90 8.43 1.11 -6.35
CA TYR A 90 7.28 0.42 -5.74
C TYR A 90 6.68 -0.68 -6.63
N GLU A 91 6.91 -0.67 -7.94
CA GLU A 91 6.45 -1.74 -8.85
C GLU A 91 7.09 -3.10 -8.54
N TRP A 92 8.33 -3.10 -8.04
CA TRP A 92 9.04 -4.31 -7.62
C TRP A 92 8.28 -5.15 -6.57
N GLN A 93 7.37 -4.54 -5.80
CA GLN A 93 6.58 -5.25 -4.78
C GLN A 93 5.29 -5.93 -5.28
N ARG A 94 4.80 -5.62 -6.50
CA ARG A 94 3.59 -6.28 -7.05
C ARG A 94 3.87 -7.59 -7.77
N SER A 95 5.07 -7.77 -8.32
CA SER A 95 5.44 -8.97 -9.08
C SER A 95 5.47 -10.24 -8.21
N THR A 96 5.72 -10.12 -6.90
CA THR A 96 5.84 -11.27 -5.99
C THR A 96 4.50 -11.83 -5.46
N ARG A 97 3.36 -11.37 -5.98
CA ARG A 97 2.02 -11.93 -5.67
C ARG A 97 1.32 -12.61 -6.85
N ALA A 98 2.00 -12.74 -7.99
CA ALA A 98 1.47 -13.44 -9.17
C ALA A 98 2.14 -14.80 -9.38
N VAL A 99 2.28 -15.62 -8.34
CA VAL A 99 2.51 -17.06 -8.48
C VAL A 99 1.76 -17.78 -7.36
N THR A 100 0.57 -18.29 -7.71
CA THR A 100 -0.18 -19.44 -7.14
C THR A 100 -1.68 -19.23 -7.36
N ALA A 101 -2.08 -19.22 -8.63
CA ALA A 101 -3.46 -19.48 -9.03
C ALA A 101 -3.43 -20.07 -10.45
N SER A 102 -2.82 -21.24 -10.58
CA SER A 102 -2.97 -22.11 -11.75
C SER A 102 -2.64 -23.53 -11.32
N LEU A 103 -3.64 -24.40 -11.51
CA LEU A 103 -3.79 -25.82 -11.14
C LEU A 103 -4.36 -26.06 -9.73
#